data_AF-A0A5K1AQ88-F1
#
_entry.id   AF-A0A5K1AQ88-F1
#
_cell.length_a   1.000
_cell.length_b   1.000
_cell.length_c   1.000
_cell.angle_alpha   90.00
_cell.angle_beta   90.00
_cell.angle_gamma   90.00
#
_symmetry.space_group_name_H-M   'P 1'
#
loop_
_entity.id
_entity.type
_entity.pdbx_description
1 polymer ?
#
loop_
_entity_poly.entity_id
_entity_poly.type
_entity_poly.pdbx_seq_one_letter_code
_entity_poly.pdbx_strand_id
1 'polypeptide(L)' 'SDLYGTLDASIYVRGPRHVTAQDIISPPSVEIVDTTQHIAVLTEPVDLCIELKLRGVVDIVREPQITIKTEAIL' A
#
# COMPACT_ATOMS: atom_id res chain seq x y z
N SER A 1 26.81 -4.00 -2.82
CA SER A 1 25.81 -3.04 -3.30
C SER A 1 24.48 -3.72 -3.13
N ASP A 2 23.76 -3.37 -2.07
CA ASP A 2 22.60 -4.13 -1.61
C ASP A 2 21.50 -4.10 -2.67
N LEU A 3 21.23 -5.26 -3.29
CA LEU A 3 20.10 -5.49 -4.21
C LEU A 3 18.72 -5.33 -3.51
N TYR A 4 18.71 -4.83 -2.27
CA TYR A 4 17.57 -4.60 -1.39
C TYR A 4 17.16 -3.12 -1.42
N GLY A 5 16.88 -2.60 -2.61
CA GLY A 5 16.26 -1.28 -2.73
C GLY A 5 14.88 -1.28 -2.06
N THR A 6 14.64 -0.32 -1.18
CA THR A 6 13.27 0.00 -0.76
C THR A 6 12.66 0.86 -1.86
N LEU A 7 11.45 0.53 -2.28
CA LEU A 7 10.69 1.28 -3.27
C LEU A 7 9.56 2.04 -2.58
N ASP A 8 9.26 3.21 -3.11
CA ASP A 8 8.23 4.08 -2.54
C ASP A 8 6.92 3.88 -3.31
N ALA A 9 5.83 3.78 -2.57
CA ALA A 9 4.46 3.77 -3.07
C ALA A 9 3.59 4.65 -2.17
N SER A 10 2.36 4.94 -2.58
CA SER A 10 1.45 5.74 -1.76
C SER A 10 -0.01 5.40 -1.99
N ILE A 11 -0.88 5.85 -1.10
CA ILE A 11 -2.34 5.86 -1.28
C ILE A 11 -2.79 7.31 -1.10
N TYR A 12 -3.54 7.82 -2.07
CA TYR A 12 -4.16 9.15 -2.01
C TYR A 12 -5.62 9.09 -2.42
N VAL A 13 -6.53 9.11 -1.42
CA VAL A 13 -7.96 8.91 -1.63
C VAL A 13 -8.78 9.80 -0.71
N ARG A 14 -9.98 10.20 -1.15
CA ARG A 14 -10.94 10.96 -0.35
C ARG A 14 -12.15 10.12 -0.01
N GLY A 15 -12.55 10.14 1.26
CA GLY A 15 -13.76 9.47 1.78
C GLY A 15 -15.07 10.20 1.46
N PRO A 16 -16.24 9.58 1.75
CA PRO A 16 -16.38 8.22 2.28
C PRO A 16 -16.29 7.15 1.18
N ARG A 17 -15.48 6.10 1.40
CA ARG A 17 -15.33 4.97 0.47
C ARG A 17 -14.56 3.80 1.08
N HIS A 18 -14.65 2.64 0.43
CA HIS A 18 -13.72 1.55 0.64
C HIS A 18 -12.39 1.87 -0.05
N VAL A 19 -11.29 1.55 0.63
CA VAL A 19 -9.92 1.62 0.12
C VAL A 19 -9.42 0.20 -0.06
N THR A 20 -8.94 -0.12 -1.25
CA THR A 20 -8.40 -1.44 -1.59
C THR A 20 -6.98 -1.32 -2.12
N ALA A 21 -6.30 -2.44 -2.35
CA ALA A 21 -4.99 -2.48 -2.96
C ALA A 21 -4.94 -1.82 -4.36
N GLN A 22 -6.06 -1.72 -5.05
CA GLN A 22 -6.16 -0.96 -6.30
C GLN A 22 -5.81 0.53 -6.13
N ASP A 23 -6.02 1.09 -4.94
CA ASP A 23 -5.77 2.51 -4.67
C ASP A 23 -4.30 2.85 -4.39
N ILE A 24 -3.42 1.84 -4.40
CA ILE A 24 -1.98 2.05 -4.23
C ILE A 24 -1.40 2.56 -5.55
N ILE A 25 -0.74 3.71 -5.48
CA ILE A 25 0.11 4.27 -6.52
C ILE A 25 1.47 3.58 -6.41
N SER A 26 1.68 2.53 -7.21
CA SER A 26 2.94 1.78 -7.23
C SER A 26 3.99 2.42 -8.17
N PRO A 27 5.28 2.20 -7.91
CA PRO A 27 6.33 2.58 -8.87
C PRO A 27 6.27 1.67 -10.11
N PRO A 28 6.84 2.10 -11.26
CA PRO A 28 6.70 1.38 -12.54
C PRO A 28 7.19 -0.08 -12.53
N SER A 29 8.09 -0.44 -11.60
CA SER A 29 8.66 -1.78 -11.47
C SER A 29 7.85 -2.71 -10.56
N VAL A 30 6.69 -2.28 -10.05
CA VAL A 30 5.85 -3.04 -9.12
C VAL A 30 4.45 -3.16 -9.67
N GLU A 31 4.01 -4.41 -9.82
CA GLU A 31 2.64 -4.76 -10.17
C GLU A 31 1.88 -5.20 -8.91
N ILE A 32 0.63 -4.77 -8.80
CA ILE A 32 -0.30 -5.18 -7.74
C ILE A 32 -1.16 -6.30 -8.30
N VAL A 33 -0.85 -7.54 -7.94
CA VAL A 33 -1.52 -8.73 -8.49
C VAL A 33 -2.95 -8.88 -7.96
N ASP A 34 -3.16 -8.71 -6.65
CA ASP A 34 -4.49 -8.66 -6.05
C ASP A 34 -4.88 -7.20 -5.75
N THR A 35 -5.79 -6.68 -6.57
CA THR A 35 -6.31 -5.31 -6.44
C THR A 35 -7.52 -5.22 -5.50
N THR A 36 -8.08 -6.37 -5.10
CA THR A 36 -9.31 -6.44 -4.30
C THR A 36 -9.06 -6.46 -2.80
N GLN A 37 -7.82 -6.74 -2.39
CA GLN A 37 -7.42 -6.77 -0.99
C GLN A 37 -7.87 -5.50 -0.27
N HIS A 38 -8.66 -5.68 0.80
CA HIS A 38 -9.17 -4.59 1.60
C HIS A 38 -8.05 -3.94 2.43
N ILE A 39 -8.05 -2.61 2.48
CA ILE A 39 -7.12 -1.81 3.29
C ILE A 39 -7.87 -1.09 4.42
N ALA A 40 -8.88 -0.29 4.08
CA ALA A 40 -9.61 0.52 5.05
C ALA A 40 -11.00 0.92 4.54
N VAL A 41 -11.86 1.37 5.45
CA VAL A 41 -13.11 2.06 5.13
C VAL A 41 -13.02 3.48 5.67
N LEU A 42 -13.12 4.47 4.78
CA LEU A 42 -13.29 5.86 5.18
C LEU A 42 -14.78 6.14 5.34
N THR A 43 -15.22 6.40 6.57
CA THR A 43 -16.63 6.69 6.90
C THR A 43 -16.98 8.17 6.79
N GLU A 44 -15.97 9.03 6.81
CA GLU A 44 -16.10 10.50 6.78
C GLU A 44 -15.42 11.09 5.54
N PRO A 45 -15.79 12.32 5.13
CA PRO A 45 -15.20 13.02 3.99
C PRO A 45 -13.79 13.56 4.29
N VAL A 46 -12.87 12.67 4.63
CA VAL A 46 -11.47 12.95 4.93
C VAL A 46 -10.55 12.60 3.75
N ASP A 47 -9.49 13.38 3.57
CA ASP A 47 -8.41 13.07 2.65
C ASP A 47 -7.39 12.16 3.35
N LEU A 48 -7.20 10.95 2.82
CA LEU A 48 -6.23 9.97 3.30
C LEU A 48 -4.99 10.01 2.39
N CYS A 49 -3.83 10.32 2.99
CA CYS A 49 -2.52 10.21 2.35
C CYS A 49 -1.65 9.25 3.17
N ILE A 50 -1.24 8.13 2.59
CA ILE A 50 -0.35 7.15 3.22
C ILE A 50 0.87 6.96 2.33
N GLU A 51 2.07 7.11 2.90
CA GLU A 51 3.32 6.71 2.27
C GLU A 51 3.64 5.25 2.63
N LEU A 52 4.04 4.48 1.62
CA LEU A 52 4.35 3.05 1.74
C LEU A 52 5.80 2.80 1.32
N LYS A 53 6.49 1.95 2.08
CA LYS A 53 7.83 1.45 1.76
C LYS A 53 7.74 -0.03 1.39
N LEU A 54 8.00 -0.36 0.14
CA LEU A 54 8.01 -1.71 -0.39
C LEU A 54 9.44 -2.27 -0.37
N ARG A 55 9.61 -3.49 0.16
CA ARG A 55 10.91 -4.17 0.17
C ARG A 55 10.80 -5.50 -0.55
N GLY A 56 11.57 -5.66 -1.63
CA GLY A 56 11.73 -6.95 -2.30
C GLY A 56 12.56 -7.90 -1.43
N VAL A 57 12.04 -9.10 -1.16
CA VAL A 57 12.83 -10.21 -0.61
C VAL A 57 13.00 -11.21 -1.75
N VAL A 58 14.22 -11.63 -2.06
CA VAL A 58 14.54 -12.46 -3.24
C VAL A 58 13.94 -13.87 -3.18
N ASP A 59 13.27 -14.26 -2.10
CA ASP A 59 12.54 -15.52 -2.00
C ASP A 59 11.10 -15.37 -2.54
N ILE A 60 10.98 -15.42 -3.87
CA ILE A 60 9.71 -15.58 -4.61
C ILE A 60 9.16 -17.00 -4.33
N VAL A 61 8.70 -17.24 -3.10
CA VAL A 61 7.85 -18.40 -2.75
C VAL A 61 6.74 -18.01 -1.75
N ARG A 62 6.75 -16.78 -1.23
CA ARG A 62 5.66 -16.30 -0.36
C ARG A 62 5.15 -14.97 -0.87
N GLU A 63 3.83 -14.92 -1.04
CA GLU A 63 3.07 -13.73 -1.41
C GLU A 63 3.60 -12.49 -0.68
N PRO A 64 3.79 -11.35 -1.38
CA PRO A 64 4.22 -10.12 -0.72
C PRO A 64 3.14 -9.68 0.26
N GLN A 65 3.36 -9.93 1.55
CA GLN A 65 2.52 -9.45 2.65
C GLN A 65 2.86 -7.98 2.90
N ILE A 66 2.09 -7.06 2.32
CA ILE A 66 2.19 -5.63 2.62
C ILE A 66 1.62 -5.41 4.03
N THR A 67 2.49 -5.11 5.00
CA THR A 67 2.06 -4.78 6.37
C THR A 67 1.90 -3.26 6.50
N ILE A 68 0.65 -2.78 6.56
CA ILE A 68 0.36 -1.35 6.83
C ILE A 68 0.29 -1.16 8.35
N LYS A 69 1.23 -0.38 8.91
CA LYS A 69 1.14 0.09 10.30
C LYS A 69 0.38 1.41 10.30
N THR A 70 -0.89 1.38 10.68
CA THR A 70 -1.68 2.59 10.91
C THR A 70 -1.58 2.95 12.39
N GLU A 71 -0.88 4.04 12.73
CA GLU A 71 -1.06 4.68 14.03
C GLU A 71 -2.26 5.63 13.89
N ALA A 72 -3.39 5.23 14.47
CA ALA A 72 -4.53 6.13 14.61
C ALA A 72 -4.15 7.20 15.65
N ILE A 73 -3.87 8.42 15.21
CA ILE A 73 -3.82 9.57 16.10
C ILE A 73 -5.27 10.04 16.26
N LEU A 74 -5.85 9.77 17.43
CA LEU A 74 -7.07 10.43 17.93
C LEU A 74 -6.71 11.82 18.45
#